data_AF-A0A072PT67-F1
#
_entry.id   AF-A0A072PT67-F1
#
_cell.length_a   1.000
_cell.length_b   1.000
_cell.length_c   1.000
_cell.angle_alpha   90.00
_cell.angle_beta   90.00
_cell.angle_gamma   90.00
#
_symmetry.space_group_name_H-M   'P 1'
#
loop_
_entity.id
_entity.type
_entity.pdbx_description
1 polymer ?
#
loop_
_entity_poly.entity_id
_entity_poly.type
_entity_poly.pdbx_seq_one_letter_code
_entity_poly.pdbx_strand_id
1 'polypeptide(L)'
;MTAKLGHDARLVKHVIREFAVGCRRPTPGNGYLEALIQPNVRVVTGQIERLGESGILLETGELLEVDIFICATAFDISFCPRLPLIARGGVSLEDQRKEKLEAYLSLTAPNMPNYFSMFSVAPLGLKE
;
A
#
# COMPACT_ATOMS: atom_id res chain seq x y z
N MET A 1 -8.87 -11.59 -18.34
CA MET A 1 -7.66 -10.77 -18.10
C MET A 1 -6.61 -11.00 -19.17
N THR A 2 -6.22 -12.25 -19.45
CA THR A 2 -5.20 -12.61 -20.47
C THR A 2 -5.46 -12.00 -21.85
N ALA A 3 -6.70 -12.07 -22.36
CA ALA A 3 -7.05 -11.47 -23.65
C ALA A 3 -6.85 -9.95 -23.68
N LYS A 4 -7.16 -9.24 -22.59
CA LYS A 4 -6.97 -7.78 -22.47
C LYS A 4 -5.51 -7.36 -22.37
N LEU A 5 -4.61 -8.29 -22.03
CA LEU A 5 -3.16 -8.10 -22.01
C LEU A 5 -2.49 -8.54 -23.32
N GLY A 6 -3.26 -8.79 -24.39
CA GLY A 6 -2.72 -9.22 -25.68
C GLY A 6 -1.99 -10.56 -25.62
N HIS A 7 -2.26 -11.39 -24.60
CA HIS A 7 -1.55 -12.64 -24.35
C HIS A 7 -0.04 -12.50 -24.10
N ASP A 8 0.45 -11.31 -23.71
CA ASP A 8 1.85 -11.12 -23.31
C ASP A 8 2.16 -11.95 -22.05
N ALA A 9 2.95 -13.02 -22.22
CA ALA A 9 3.31 -13.95 -21.16
C ALA A 9 4.02 -13.27 -19.98
N ARG A 10 4.82 -12.22 -20.23
CA ARG A 10 5.53 -11.47 -19.19
C ARG A 10 4.54 -10.70 -18.34
N LEU A 11 3.59 -9.97 -18.96
CA LEU A 11 2.58 -9.20 -18.23
C LEU A 11 1.61 -10.11 -17.49
N VAL A 12 1.18 -11.21 -18.11
CA VAL A 12 0.29 -12.20 -17.50
C VAL A 12 0.88 -12.72 -16.19
N LYS A 13 2.17 -13.13 -16.20
CA LYS A 13 2.87 -13.61 -15.01
C LYS A 13 2.91 -12.60 -13.86
N HIS A 14 3.03 -11.31 -14.17
CA HIS A 14 3.22 -10.28 -13.14
C HIS A 14 1.91 -9.65 -12.64
N VAL A 15 0.92 -9.53 -13.53
CA VAL A 15 -0.36 -8.86 -13.27
C VAL A 15 -1.42 -9.84 -12.73
N ILE A 16 -1.47 -11.06 -13.26
CA ILE A 16 -2.40 -12.09 -12.78
C ILE A 16 -1.73 -12.79 -11.60
N ARG A 17 -2.26 -12.55 -10.40
CA ARG A 17 -1.71 -13.07 -9.13
C ARG A 17 -2.50 -14.29 -8.66
N GLU A 18 -1.83 -15.16 -7.91
CA GLU A 18 -2.39 -16.44 -7.45
C GLU A 18 -3.18 -16.36 -6.13
N PHE A 19 -3.36 -15.16 -5.56
CA PHE A 19 -4.17 -15.02 -4.36
C PHE A 19 -5.67 -15.18 -4.68
N ALA A 20 -6.44 -15.73 -3.74
CA ALA A 20 -7.87 -15.91 -3.91
C ALA A 20 -8.62 -14.59 -4.07
N VAL A 21 -9.71 -14.60 -4.83
CA VAL A 21 -10.57 -13.43 -5.05
C VAL A 21 -11.10 -12.93 -3.70
N GLY A 22 -10.97 -11.62 -3.45
CA GLY A 22 -11.41 -10.97 -2.21
C GLY A 22 -10.35 -10.89 -1.11
N CYS A 23 -9.22 -11.61 -1.21
CA CYS A 23 -8.08 -11.43 -0.28
C CYS A 23 -7.44 -10.04 -0.37
N ARG A 24 -7.67 -9.33 -1.48
CA ARG A 24 -7.35 -7.92 -1.66
C ARG A 24 -8.57 -7.19 -2.18
N ARG A 25 -8.63 -5.89 -1.92
CA ARG A 25 -9.64 -5.01 -2.51
C ARG A 25 -9.58 -5.14 -4.05
N PRO A 26 -10.72 -5.37 -4.73
CA PRO A 26 -10.74 -5.38 -6.20
C PRO A 26 -10.31 -4.01 -6.75
N THR A 27 -9.24 -4.00 -7.55
CA THR A 27 -8.58 -2.76 -8.00
C THR A 27 -8.35 -2.60 -9.52
N PRO A 28 -8.61 -3.56 -10.43
CA PRO A 28 -8.57 -3.23 -11.85
C PRO A 28 -9.75 -2.30 -12.21
N GLY A 29 -9.45 -1.01 -12.38
CA GLY A 29 -10.38 -0.08 -12.99
C GLY A 29 -10.58 -0.38 -14.47
N ASN A 30 -11.64 0.20 -15.05
CA ASN A 30 -11.87 0.12 -16.49
C ASN A 30 -10.67 0.71 -17.25
N GLY A 31 -10.17 -0.01 -18.26
CA GLY A 31 -9.05 0.42 -19.10
C GLY A 31 -7.64 0.15 -18.54
N TYR A 32 -7.51 -0.32 -17.29
CA TYR A 32 -6.20 -0.56 -16.68
C TYR A 32 -5.36 -1.60 -17.44
N LEU A 33 -5.96 -2.73 -17.82
CA LEU A 33 -5.22 -3.82 -18.48
C LEU A 33 -4.84 -3.44 -19.91
N GLU A 34 -5.73 -2.73 -20.61
CA GLU A 34 -5.53 -2.23 -21.96
C GLU A 34 -4.46 -1.12 -22.04
N ALA A 35 -4.29 -0.36 -20.96
CA ALA A 35 -3.23 0.65 -20.86
C ALA A 35 -1.82 0.03 -20.81
N LEU A 36 -1.67 -1.17 -20.21
CA LEU A 36 -0.36 -1.81 -20.04
C LEU A 36 0.29 -2.27 -21.35
N ILE A 37 -0.49 -2.39 -22.43
CA ILE A 37 -0.03 -2.84 -23.75
C ILE A 37 0.09 -1.69 -24.77
N GLN A 38 -0.16 -0.45 -24.36
CA GLN A 38 -0.04 0.69 -25.26
C GLN A 38 1.42 0.93 -25.65
N PRO A 39 1.69 1.39 -26.89
CA PRO A 39 3.07 1.55 -27.39
C PRO A 39 3.91 2.58 -26.61
N ASN A 40 3.25 3.51 -25.91
CA ASN A 40 3.89 4.52 -25.07
C ASN A 40 4.06 4.09 -23.60
N VAL A 41 3.71 2.85 -23.25
CA VAL A 41 3.78 2.34 -21.87
C VAL A 41 4.85 1.28 -21.77
N ARG A 42 5.76 1.46 -20.82
CA ARG A 42 6.77 0.47 -20.46
C ARG A 42 6.54 -0.02 -19.04
N VAL A 43 6.22 -1.30 -18.90
CA VAL A 43 6.05 -1.95 -17.60
C VAL A 43 7.38 -2.52 -17.13
N VAL A 44 7.93 -1.95 -16.05
CA VAL A 44 9.17 -2.41 -15.42
C VAL A 44 8.84 -3.18 -14.15
N THR A 45 9.38 -4.39 -14.01
CA THR A 45 9.12 -5.30 -12.88
C THR A 45 10.37 -5.58 -12.04
N GLY A 46 11.50 -4.96 -12.39
CA GLY A 46 12.75 -5.03 -11.64
C GLY A 46 12.74 -4.14 -10.39
N GLN A 47 13.79 -4.27 -9.58
CA GLN A 47 14.00 -3.44 -8.40
C GLN A 47 14.63 -2.09 -8.79
N ILE A 48 14.28 -1.07 -8.01
CA ILE A 48 14.87 0.26 -8.09
C ILE A 48 16.10 0.28 -7.17
N GLU A 49 17.26 0.64 -7.70
CA GLU A 49 18.48 0.81 -6.90
C GLU A 49 18.46 2.17 -6.18
N ARG A 50 18.25 3.25 -6.94
CA ARG A 50 18.17 4.61 -6.41
C ARG A 50 17.50 5.57 -7.40
N LEU A 51 17.11 6.73 -6.89
CA LEU A 51 16.78 7.88 -7.74
C LEU A 51 18.07 8.61 -8.14
N GLY A 52 18.20 8.90 -9.43
CA GLY A 52 19.24 9.76 -9.99
C GLY A 52 18.72 11.18 -10.21
N GLU A 53 19.58 12.07 -10.70
CA GLU A 53 19.22 13.47 -10.99
C GLU A 53 18.21 13.58 -12.13
N SER A 54 18.32 12.73 -13.16
CA SER A 54 17.46 12.74 -14.34
C SER A 54 16.42 11.60 -14.39
N GLY A 55 16.33 10.76 -13.35
CA GLY A 55 15.37 9.65 -13.36
C GLY A 55 15.64 8.53 -12.36
N ILE A 56 15.31 7.29 -12.76
CA ILE A 56 15.34 6.10 -11.88
C ILE A 56 16.43 5.15 -12.36
N LEU A 57 17.38 4.82 -11.47
CA LEU A 57 18.38 3.78 -11.74
C LEU A 57 17.85 2.43 -11.25
N LEU A 58 17.71 1.48 -12.18
CA LEU A 58 17.36 0.10 -11.86
C LEU A 58 18.61 -0.69 -11.43
N GLU A 59 18.43 -1.77 -10.66
CA GLU A 59 19.54 -2.67 -10.30
C GLU A 59 20.22 -3.32 -11.51
N THR A 60 19.57 -3.30 -12.68
CA THR A 60 20.17 -3.75 -13.95
C THR A 60 21.23 -2.80 -14.50
N GLY A 61 21.40 -1.61 -13.89
CA GLY A 61 22.25 -0.53 -14.37
C GLY A 61 21.59 0.39 -15.40
N GLU A 62 20.33 0.14 -15.75
CA GLU A 62 19.57 0.97 -16.69
C GLU A 62 19.05 2.24 -16.00
N LEU A 63 19.28 3.39 -16.64
CA LEU A 63 18.70 4.67 -16.24
C LEU A 63 17.41 4.93 -17.04
N LEU A 64 16.29 5.00 -16.33
CA LEU A 64 15.02 5.44 -16.88
C LEU A 64 14.88 6.95 -16.68
N GLU A 65 15.11 7.71 -17.74
CA GLU A 65 14.92 9.16 -17.72
C GLU A 65 13.43 9.50 -17.61
N VAL A 66 13.08 10.33 -16.62
CA VAL A 66 11.70 10.77 -16.38
C VAL A 66 11.68 12.21 -15.88
N ASP A 67 10.74 12.99 -16.39
CA ASP A 67 10.54 14.38 -15.93
C ASP A 67 9.70 14.45 -14.64
N ILE A 68 8.83 13.46 -14.43
CA ILE A 68 7.83 13.45 -13.35
C ILE A 68 7.81 12.08 -12.68
N PHE A 69 7.86 12.08 -11.34
CA PHE A 69 7.69 10.90 -10.51
C PHE A 69 6.34 10.92 -9.77
N ILE A 70 5.57 9.83 -9.85
CA ILE A 70 4.27 9.70 -9.19
C ILE A 70 4.34 8.56 -8.17
N CYS A 71 4.23 8.90 -6.88
CA CYS A 71 4.21 7.92 -5.79
C CYS A 71 2.81 7.33 -5.57
N ALA A 72 2.54 6.17 -6.18
CA ALA A 72 1.33 5.38 -5.91
C ALA A 72 1.57 4.29 -4.84
N THR A 73 2.37 4.60 -3.80
CA THR A 73 2.89 3.66 -2.78
C THR A 73 1.93 3.42 -1.60
N ALA A 74 0.62 3.57 -1.82
CA ALA A 74 -0.43 3.42 -0.81
C ALA A 74 -0.38 4.45 0.35
N PHE A 75 -0.78 4.04 1.56
CA PHE A 75 -1.04 4.89 2.71
C PHE A 75 -0.46 4.28 3.99
N ASP A 76 -0.14 5.13 4.98
CA ASP A 76 0.11 4.67 6.35
C ASP A 76 -1.21 4.21 6.99
N ILE A 77 -1.23 2.94 7.41
CA ILE A 77 -2.37 2.27 8.05
C ILE A 77 -2.13 2.03 9.55
N SER A 78 -1.19 2.77 10.16
CA SER A 78 -0.96 2.79 11.61
C SER A 78 -2.16 3.37 12.39
N PHE A 79 -3.01 4.14 11.71
CA PHE A 79 -4.10 4.94 12.29
C PHE A 79 -3.65 5.97 13.33
N CYS A 80 -2.35 6.23 13.46
CA CYS A 80 -1.81 7.21 14.38
C CYS A 80 -2.00 8.62 13.81
N PRO A 81 -2.53 9.57 14.61
CA PRO A 81 -2.55 10.96 14.18
C PRO A 81 -1.12 11.49 14.08
N ARG A 82 -0.95 12.56 13.30
CA ARG A 82 0.36 13.21 13.11
C ARG A 82 0.91 13.86 14.38
N LEU A 83 0.03 14.12 15.35
CA LEU A 83 0.40 14.69 16.64
C LEU A 83 0.62 13.56 17.65
N PRO A 84 1.69 13.62 18.45
CA PRO A 84 1.90 12.65 19.52
C PRO A 84 0.71 12.65 20.49
N LEU A 85 0.11 11.47 20.68
CA LEU A 85 -0.94 11.26 21.67
C LEU A 85 -0.35 10.51 22.86
N ILE A 86 -0.19 11.25 23.96
CA ILE A 86 0.33 10.74 25.22
C ILE A 86 -0.78 10.77 26.26
N ALA A 87 -1.19 9.61 26.74
CA ALA A 87 -2.18 9.48 27.81
C ALA A 87 -1.54 9.62 29.20
N ARG A 88 -2.38 9.53 30.25
CA ARG A 88 -1.91 9.53 31.64
C ARG A 88 -0.90 8.41 31.87
N GLY A 89 0.13 8.71 32.66
CA GLY A 89 1.23 7.78 32.92
C GLY A 89 2.27 7.69 31.80
N GLY A 90 2.24 8.61 30.82
CA GLY A 90 3.25 8.68 29.75
C GLY A 90 3.03 7.68 28.61
N VAL A 91 1.86 7.04 28.54
CA VAL A 91 1.57 6.03 27.51
C VAL A 91 1.40 6.69 26.15
N SER A 92 2.24 6.31 25.18
CA SER A 92 2.17 6.77 23.80
C SER A 92 1.28 5.85 22.95
N LEU A 93 0.35 6.44 22.20
CA LEU A 93 -0.51 5.69 21.27
C LEU A 93 0.32 5.08 20.14
N GLU A 94 1.34 5.80 19.68
CA GLU A 94 2.20 5.36 18.60
C GLU A 94 2.98 4.12 18.99
N ASP A 95 3.57 4.12 20.20
CA ASP A 95 4.38 2.99 20.67
C ASP A 95 3.52 1.75 20.92
N GLN A 96 2.34 1.93 21.51
CA GLN A 96 1.39 0.83 21.70
C GLN A 96 0.98 0.18 20.36
N ARG A 97 0.76 0.99 19.32
CA ARG A 97 0.33 0.48 18.01
C ARG A 97 1.43 -0.12 17.18
N LYS A 98 2.70 0.25 17.42
CA LYS A 98 3.86 -0.46 16.85
C LYS A 98 3.92 -1.90 17.34
N GLU A 99 3.57 -2.14 18.60
CA GLU A 99 3.50 -3.49 19.16
C GLU A 99 2.24 -4.22 18.70
N LYS A 100 1.07 -3.60 18.91
CA LYS A 100 -0.22 -4.22 18.57
C LYS A 100 -1.27 -3.18 18.19
N LEU A 101 -1.79 -3.32 16.98
CA LEU A 101 -2.83 -2.45 16.45
C LEU A 101 -4.22 -2.93 16.93
N GLU A 102 -4.64 -2.46 18.11
CA GLU A 102 -5.91 -2.83 18.74
C GLU A 102 -6.90 -1.67 18.87
N ALA A 103 -8.18 -2.00 18.78
CA ALA A 103 -9.28 -1.10 19.09
C ALA A 103 -10.47 -1.88 19.64
N TYR A 104 -11.15 -1.33 20.66
CA TYR A 104 -12.43 -1.85 21.11
C TYR A 104 -13.55 -1.22 20.27
N LEU A 105 -14.36 -2.09 19.64
CA LEU A 105 -15.45 -1.73 18.72
C LEU A 105 -15.02 -0.76 17.61
N SER A 106 -13.74 -0.77 17.21
CA SER A 106 -13.15 0.19 16.26
C SER A 106 -13.26 1.67 16.68
N LEU A 107 -13.55 1.94 17.96
CA LEU A 107 -13.78 3.30 18.45
C LEU A 107 -12.70 3.75 19.43
N THR A 108 -12.29 2.90 20.37
CA THR A 108 -11.37 3.29 21.45
C THR A 108 -10.11 2.46 21.44
N ALA A 109 -8.98 3.08 21.76
CA ALA A 109 -7.69 2.39 21.94
C ALA A 109 -7.47 2.06 23.43
N PRO A 110 -6.78 0.95 23.75
CA PRO A 110 -6.41 0.65 25.13
C PRO A 110 -5.54 1.77 25.71
N ASN A 111 -5.64 1.98 27.02
CA ASN A 111 -4.86 2.97 27.79
C ASN A 111 -5.07 4.44 27.37
N MET A 112 -6.09 4.74 26.57
CA MET A 112 -6.39 6.07 26.06
C MET A 112 -7.79 6.52 26.54
N PRO A 113 -7.96 6.90 27.82
CA PRO A 113 -9.27 7.24 28.37
C PRO A 113 -9.85 8.48 27.67
N ASN A 114 -11.15 8.43 27.34
CA ASN A 114 -11.89 9.46 26.61
C ASN A 114 -11.34 9.82 25.22
N TYR A 115 -10.47 8.98 24.65
CA TYR A 115 -10.04 9.09 23.26
C TYR A 115 -10.87 8.18 22.36
N PHE A 116 -11.47 8.79 21.33
CA PHE A 116 -12.27 8.11 20.33
C PHE A 116 -11.69 8.35 18.94
N SER A 117 -11.54 7.29 18.16
CA SER A 117 -11.06 7.30 16.78
C SER A 117 -12.17 6.88 15.82
N MET A 118 -12.39 7.65 14.76
CA MET A 118 -13.29 7.28 13.67
C MET A 118 -12.52 6.57 12.55
N PHE A 119 -13.15 5.59 11.90
CA PHE A 119 -12.52 4.75 10.87
C PHE A 119 -11.21 4.13 11.33
N SER A 120 -11.17 3.67 12.58
CA SER A 120 -10.02 3.00 13.15
C SER A 120 -9.88 1.57 12.60
N VAL A 121 -8.91 0.85 13.15
CA VAL A 121 -8.72 -0.59 12.94
C VAL A 121 -10.08 -1.29 12.98
N ALA A 122 -10.40 -2.06 11.95
CA ALA A 122 -11.59 -2.91 11.92
C ALA A 122 -11.61 -3.77 13.19
N PRO A 123 -12.79 -4.15 13.71
CA PRO A 123 -12.82 -5.03 14.86
C PRO A 123 -12.32 -6.38 14.34
N LEU A 124 -11.03 -6.66 14.55
CA LEU A 124 -10.59 -8.02 14.66
C LEU A 124 -11.32 -8.53 15.89
N GLY A 125 -12.48 -9.12 15.63
CA GLY A 125 -13.23 -9.88 16.61
C GLY A 125 -12.24 -10.77 17.32
N LEU A 126 -12.26 -10.67 18.66
CA LEU A 126 -11.86 -11.69 19.62
C LEU A 126 -10.95 -12.75 18.98
N LYS A 127 -9.62 -12.53 19.06
CA LYS A 127 -8.73 -13.67 19.16
C LYS A 127 -9.08 -14.35 20.49
N GLU A 128 -9.99 -15.32 20.44
CA GLU A 128 -9.96 -16.45 21.36
C GLU A 128 -8.73 -17.31 21.04
#